data_AF-A0A2D3C856-F1
#
_entry.id   AF-A0A2D3C856-F1
#
_cell.length_a   1.000
_cell.length_b   1.000
_cell.length_c   1.000
_cell.angle_alpha   90.00
_cell.angle_beta   90.00
_cell.angle_gamma   90.00
#
_symmetry.space_group_name_H-M   'P 1'
#
loop_
_entity.id
_entity.type
_entity.pdbx_description
1 polymer ?
#
loop_
_entity_poly.entity_id
_entity_poly.type
_entity_poly.pdbx_seq_one_letter_code
_entity_poly.pdbx_strand_id
1 'polypeptide(L)'
;MDIRNSNTKQLFSYEKKASRLELFFRIIYSILIGIVLYIYGIFTGICLVLQWFVILIAGRRIERLNRIIKGYLEYCTHVIGYLFLTTDIRPSIKPPSIAIFEKKLYYDRDTVEIIKKDS
;
A
#
# COMPACT_ATOMS: atom_id res chain seq x y z
N MET A 1 5.83 -15.60 -20.37
CA MET A 1 4.66 -14.83 -19.89
C MET A 1 3.42 -15.51 -20.43
N ASP A 2 2.78 -16.34 -19.61
CA ASP A 2 1.67 -17.21 -20.02
C ASP A 2 0.33 -16.48 -19.85
N ILE A 3 -0.40 -16.31 -20.96
CA ILE A 3 -1.66 -15.54 -21.04
C ILE A 3 -2.87 -16.45 -20.81
N ARG A 4 -2.67 -17.72 -20.40
CA ARG A 4 -3.72 -18.76 -20.39
C ARG A 4 -4.11 -19.29 -19.01
N ASN A 5 -3.78 -18.59 -17.92
CA ASN A 5 -4.21 -18.97 -16.57
C ASN A 5 -5.54 -18.29 -16.19
N SER A 6 -6.61 -19.08 -16.04
CA SER A 6 -7.96 -18.63 -15.65
C SER A 6 -8.13 -18.27 -14.17
N ASN A 7 -7.09 -18.43 -13.33
CA ASN A 7 -7.13 -18.16 -11.89
C ASN A 7 -6.36 -16.89 -11.47
N THR A 8 -5.80 -16.13 -12.41
CA THR A 8 -5.17 -14.85 -12.10
C THR A 8 -6.15 -13.73 -12.37
N LYS A 9 -6.80 -13.18 -11.32
CA LYS A 9 -7.59 -11.96 -11.45
C LYS A 9 -6.65 -10.83 -11.88
N GLN A 10 -6.84 -10.33 -13.09
CA GLN A 10 -6.09 -9.20 -13.63
C GLN A 10 -6.45 -7.96 -12.78
N LEU A 11 -5.47 -7.38 -12.06
CA LEU A 11 -5.68 -6.23 -11.18
C LEU A 11 -6.19 -4.98 -11.93
N PHE A 12 -5.91 -4.91 -13.24
CA PHE A 12 -6.25 -3.80 -14.13
C PHE A 12 -7.18 -4.26 -15.28
N SER A 13 -8.23 -5.03 -14.97
CA SER A 13 -9.25 -5.37 -15.96
C SER A 13 -10.16 -4.17 -16.21
N TYR A 14 -10.30 -3.74 -17.47
CA TYR A 14 -11.14 -2.61 -17.87
C TYR A 14 -12.64 -2.98 -17.78
N GLU A 15 -13.30 -2.56 -16.71
CA GLU A 15 -14.75 -2.67 -16.53
C GLU A 15 -15.46 -1.59 -17.36
N LYS A 16 -16.21 -2.00 -18.38
CA LYS A 16 -16.93 -1.09 -19.30
C LYS A 16 -18.10 -0.34 -18.64
N LYS A 17 -18.55 -0.77 -17.47
CA LYS A 17 -19.64 -0.14 -16.69
C LYS A 17 -19.07 0.83 -15.65
N ALA A 18 -18.64 2.01 -16.08
CA ALA A 18 -18.41 3.13 -15.18
C ALA A 18 -19.66 4.03 -15.15
N SER A 19 -20.50 3.88 -14.12
CA SER A 19 -21.65 4.79 -13.95
C SER A 19 -21.15 6.13 -13.41
N ARG A 20 -21.52 7.25 -14.07
CA ARG A 20 -21.12 8.61 -13.66
C ARG A 20 -21.51 8.94 -12.21
N LEU A 21 -22.57 8.31 -11.73
CA LEU A 21 -23.10 8.48 -10.38
C LEU A 21 -22.19 7.78 -9.34
N GLU A 22 -21.57 6.67 -9.70
CA GLU A 22 -20.57 5.98 -8.87
C GLU A 22 -19.28 6.80 -8.74
N LEU A 23 -18.86 7.48 -9.82
CA LEU A 23 -17.76 8.44 -9.79
C LEU A 23 -18.03 9.58 -8.78
N PHE A 24 -19.27 10.08 -8.75
CA PHE A 24 -19.67 11.16 -7.86
C PHE A 24 -19.62 10.73 -6.38
N PHE A 25 -20.17 9.55 -6.07
CA PHE A 25 -20.05 8.97 -4.73
C PHE A 25 -18.61 8.66 -4.34
N ARG A 26 -17.77 8.24 -5.29
CA ARG A 26 -16.34 8.03 -5.09
C ARG A 26 -15.62 9.31 -4.69
N ILE A 27 -15.94 10.46 -5.28
CA ILE A 27 -15.34 11.75 -4.92
C ILE A 27 -15.72 12.15 -3.48
N ILE A 28 -17.00 12.03 -3.12
CA ILE A 28 -17.47 12.33 -1.76
C ILE A 28 -16.79 11.41 -0.73
N TYR A 29 -16.75 10.11 -1.03
CA TYR A 29 -16.08 9.12 -0.17
C TYR A 29 -14.57 9.37 -0.05
N SER A 30 -13.93 9.78 -1.16
CA SER A 30 -12.51 10.16 -1.22
C SER A 30 -12.18 11.31 -0.28
N ILE A 31 -13.04 12.33 -0.22
CA ILE A 31 -12.88 13.45 0.69
C ILE A 31 -13.01 12.99 2.15
N LEU A 32 -14.02 12.15 2.45
CA LEU A 32 -14.22 11.61 3.80
C LEU A 32 -13.03 10.77 4.27
N ILE A 33 -12.55 9.85 3.43
CA ILE A 33 -11.42 8.98 3.78
C ILE A 33 -10.11 9.78 3.87
N GLY A 34 -9.96 10.85 3.08
CA GLY A 34 -8.83 11.78 3.15
C GLY A 34 -8.75 12.52 4.48
N ILE A 35 -9.89 12.97 5.01
CA ILE A 35 -9.96 13.60 6.34
C ILE A 35 -9.54 12.62 7.44
N VAL A 36 -10.03 11.38 7.37
CA VAL A 36 -9.62 10.32 8.31
C VAL A 36 -8.12 10.08 8.22
N LEU A 37 -7.58 9.93 7.01
CA LEU A 37 -6.15 9.73 6.79
C LEU A 37 -5.29 10.88 7.35
N TYR A 38 -5.78 12.12 7.21
CA TYR A 38 -5.12 13.31 7.74
C TYR A 38 -5.01 13.28 9.26
N ILE A 39 -6.12 12.97 9.97
CA ILE A 39 -6.13 12.87 11.44
C ILE A 39 -5.17 11.78 11.91
N TYR A 40 -5.22 10.60 11.29
CA TYR A 40 -4.27 9.51 11.58
C TYR A 40 -2.83 9.89 11.25
N GLY A 41 -2.61 10.75 10.25
CA GLY A 41 -1.30 11.27 9.88
C GLY A 41 -0.69 12.17 10.93
N ILE A 42 -1.49 13.07 11.53
CA ILE A 42 -1.05 13.89 12.66
C ILE A 42 -0.63 12.99 13.83
N PHE A 43 -1.47 12.03 14.20
CA PHE A 43 -1.17 11.10 15.29
C PHE A 43 0.12 10.30 15.04
N THR A 44 0.25 9.75 13.83
CA THR A 44 1.44 8.98 13.45
C THR A 44 2.69 9.87 13.36
N GLY A 45 2.54 11.12 12.93
CA GLY A 45 3.63 12.11 12.91
C GLY A 45 4.20 12.36 14.32
N ILE A 46 3.33 12.48 15.32
CA ILE A 46 3.76 12.58 16.72
C ILE A 46 4.51 11.31 17.16
N CYS A 47 3.98 10.12 16.83
CA CYS A 47 4.67 8.85 17.11
C CYS A 47 6.03 8.77 16.41
N LEU A 48 6.16 9.28 15.19
CA LEU A 48 7.41 9.31 14.44
C LEU A 48 8.45 10.22 15.10
N VAL A 49 8.04 11.41 15.54
CA VAL A 49 8.90 12.35 16.27
C VAL A 49 9.38 11.74 17.58
N LEU A 50 8.48 11.12 18.36
CA LEU A 50 8.85 10.40 19.58
C LEU A 50 9.81 9.24 19.27
N GLN A 51 9.54 8.47 18.21
CA GLN A 51 10.41 7.37 17.80
C GLN A 51 11.81 7.86 17.42
N TRP A 52 11.90 9.01 16.75
CA TRP A 52 13.16 9.64 16.38
C TRP A 52 13.97 10.05 17.62
N PHE A 53 13.34 10.70 18.61
CA PHE A 53 14.00 11.03 19.89
C PHE A 53 14.50 9.77 20.62
N VAL A 54 13.69 8.72 20.63
CA VAL A 54 14.10 7.44 21.24
C VAL A 54 15.31 6.83 20.53
N ILE A 55 15.38 6.91 19.20
CA ILE A 55 16.53 6.43 18.44
C ILE A 55 17.79 7.23 18.79
N LEU A 56 17.68 8.56 18.90
CA LEU A 56 18.81 9.42 19.25
C LEU A 56 19.36 9.11 20.65
N ILE A 57 18.48 8.88 21.64
CA ILE A 57 18.90 8.68 23.03
C ILE A 57 19.31 7.22 23.29
N ALA A 58 18.51 6.27 22.80
CA ALA A 58 18.65 4.85 23.16
C ALA A 58 19.32 3.99 22.07
N GLY A 59 19.56 4.54 20.87
CA GLY A 59 20.14 3.82 19.74
C GLY A 59 19.27 2.68 19.19
N ARG A 60 18.03 2.54 19.66
CA ARG A 60 17.13 1.43 19.30
C ARG A 60 15.73 1.92 18.95
N ARG A 61 15.07 1.21 18.04
CA ARG A 61 13.68 1.48 17.65
C ARG A 61 12.71 0.75 18.59
N ILE A 62 11.63 1.41 19.01
CA ILE A 62 10.61 0.75 19.85
C ILE A 62 9.66 0.00 18.94
N GLU A 63 9.46 -1.29 19.21
CA GLU A 63 8.60 -2.14 18.39
C GLU A 63 7.15 -1.65 18.34
N ARG A 64 6.62 -1.16 19.47
CA ARG A 64 5.25 -0.66 19.59
C ARG A 64 4.99 0.55 18.70
N LEU A 65 5.85 1.57 18.74
CA LEU A 65 5.72 2.78 17.91
C LEU A 65 5.92 2.43 16.44
N ASN A 66 6.90 1.58 16.13
CA ASN A 66 7.14 1.13 14.77
C ASN A 66 5.93 0.39 14.17
N ARG A 67 5.22 -0.42 14.96
CA ARG A 67 4.01 -1.12 14.52
C ARG A 67 2.89 -0.15 14.16
N ILE A 68 2.72 0.92 14.93
CA ILE A 68 1.73 1.98 14.66
C ILE A 68 2.08 2.70 13.35
N ILE A 69 3.34 3.12 13.20
CA ILE A 69 3.82 3.81 12.00
C ILE A 69 3.67 2.93 10.75
N LYS A 70 4.03 1.64 10.86
CA LYS A 70 3.88 0.66 9.77
C LYS A 70 2.41 0.53 9.34
N GLY A 71 1.50 0.32 10.30
CA GLY A 71 0.07 0.17 9.99
C GLY A 71 -0.53 1.43 9.35
N TYR A 72 -0.10 2.61 9.76
CA TYR A 72 -0.50 3.87 9.11
C TYR A 72 0.00 3.95 7.66
N LEU A 73 1.25 3.58 7.40
CA LEU A 73 1.85 3.68 6.06
C LEU A 73 1.19 2.71 5.07
N GLU A 74 0.86 1.50 5.51
CA GLU A 74 0.11 0.50 4.73
C GLU A 74 -1.28 1.02 4.37
N TYR A 75 -1.99 1.58 5.34
CA TYR A 75 -3.29 2.20 5.13
C TYR A 75 -3.22 3.41 4.19
N CYS A 76 -2.22 4.29 4.38
CA CYS A 76 -2.00 5.47 3.56
C CYS A 76 -1.81 5.11 2.08
N THR A 77 -0.99 4.09 1.80
CA THR A 77 -0.74 3.61 0.43
C THR A 77 -2.03 3.12 -0.24
N HIS A 78 -2.89 2.43 0.52
CA HIS A 78 -4.16 1.93 0.01
C HIS A 78 -5.15 3.07 -0.30
N VAL A 79 -5.25 4.05 0.60
CA VAL A 79 -6.11 5.23 0.40
C VAL A 79 -5.63 6.07 -0.77
N ILE A 80 -4.32 6.30 -0.88
CA ILE A 80 -3.71 7.03 -2.00
C ILE A 80 -4.00 6.30 -3.32
N GLY A 81 -3.83 4.98 -3.39
CA GLY A 81 -4.13 4.21 -4.60
C GLY A 81 -5.59 4.38 -5.07
N TYR A 82 -6.54 4.47 -4.13
CA TYR A 82 -7.94 4.73 -4.43
C TYR A 82 -8.19 6.19 -4.88
N LEU A 83 -7.57 7.16 -4.18
CA LEU A 83 -7.66 8.58 -4.52
C LEU A 83 -7.11 8.88 -5.93
N PHE A 84 -6.00 8.24 -6.31
CA PHE A 84 -5.37 8.38 -7.62
C PHE A 84 -6.00 7.51 -8.71
N LEU A 85 -7.11 6.81 -8.42
CA LEU A 85 -7.84 5.99 -9.39
C LEU A 85 -7.02 4.82 -9.95
N THR A 86 -5.94 4.45 -9.28
CA THR A 86 -5.08 3.33 -9.65
C THR A 86 -5.74 1.99 -9.27
N THR A 87 -6.73 2.01 -8.37
CA THR A 87 -7.52 0.85 -8.00
C THR A 87 -9.00 1.21 -7.85
N ASP A 88 -9.87 0.36 -8.39
CA ASP A 88 -11.33 0.46 -8.16
C ASP A 88 -11.77 -0.19 -6.84
N ILE A 89 -10.84 -0.82 -6.11
CA ILE A 89 -11.12 -1.45 -4.81
C ILE A 89 -11.30 -0.35 -3.77
N ARG A 90 -12.53 -0.23 -3.23
CA ARG A 90 -12.82 0.73 -2.16
C ARG A 90 -12.04 0.35 -0.90
N PRO A 91 -11.19 1.24 -0.37
CA PRO A 91 -10.44 0.97 0.85
C PRO A 91 -11.39 0.83 2.03
N SER A 92 -11.22 -0.25 2.82
CA SER A 92 -11.91 -0.35 4.10
C SER A 92 -11.36 0.70 5.07
N ILE A 93 -12.22 1.19 5.98
CA ILE A 93 -11.85 2.16 7.03
C ILE A 93 -10.77 1.60 7.97
N LYS A 94 -10.61 0.26 8.00
CA LYS A 94 -9.61 -0.43 8.80
C LYS A 94 -8.34 -0.64 7.96
N PRO A 95 -7.14 -0.45 8.55
CA PRO A 95 -5.89 -0.82 7.89
C PRO A 95 -5.96 -2.30 7.50
N PRO A 96 -5.86 -2.65 6.22
CA PRO A 96 -5.83 -4.04 5.82
C PRO A 96 -4.52 -4.66 6.31
N SER A 97 -4.54 -5.92 6.78
CA SER A 97 -3.36 -6.61 7.35
C SER A 97 -2.34 -7.07 6.28
N ILE A 98 -2.28 -6.36 5.16
CA ILE A 98 -1.35 -6.63 4.07
C ILE A 98 0.01 -6.02 4.43
N ALA A 99 0.95 -6.88 4.78
CA ALA A 99 2.34 -6.48 4.89
C ALA A 99 2.87 -6.13 3.48
N ILE A 100 3.29 -4.88 3.28
CA ILE A 100 4.05 -4.49 2.10
C ILE A 100 5.43 -5.14 2.23
N PHE A 101 5.60 -6.28 1.59
CA PHE A 101 6.90 -6.93 1.47
C PHE A 101 7.64 -6.35 0.27
N GLU A 102 8.73 -5.65 0.54
CA GLU A 102 9.72 -5.43 -0.50
C GLU A 102 10.38 -6.78 -0.79
N LYS A 103 10.06 -7.38 -1.94
CA LYS A 103 10.84 -8.50 -2.45
C LYS A 103 12.21 -7.94 -2.81
N LYS A 104 13.21 -8.19 -1.96
CA LYS A 104 14.60 -7.91 -2.31
C LYS A 104 14.89 -8.70 -3.60
N LEU A 105 14.97 -8.01 -4.74
CA LEU A 105 15.44 -8.59 -5.98
C LEU A 105 16.94 -8.84 -5.78
N TYR A 106 17.26 -9.96 -5.11
CA TYR A 106 18.61 -10.51 -5.17
C TYR A 106 18.81 -10.84 -6.64
N TYR A 107 19.66 -10.09 -7.32
CA TYR A 107 20.14 -10.45 -8.65
C TYR A 107 20.99 -11.70 -8.47
N ASP A 108 20.28 -12.83 -8.45
CA ASP A 108 20.81 -14.15 -8.27
C ASP A 108 21.45 -14.55 -9.61
N ARG A 109 22.78 -14.71 -9.63
CA ARG A 109 23.52 -15.06 -10.85
C ARG A 109 22.98 -16.34 -11.49
N ASP A 110 22.42 -17.24 -10.69
CA ASP A 110 21.89 -18.51 -11.17
C ASP A 110 20.67 -18.30 -12.07
N THR A 111 19.89 -17.23 -11.86
CA THR A 111 18.75 -16.86 -12.72
C THR A 111 19.18 -16.37 -14.12
N VAL A 112 20.40 -15.85 -14.26
CA VAL A 112 20.95 -15.49 -15.58
C VAL A 112 21.50 -16.72 -16.28
N GLU A 113 22.06 -17.67 -15.53
CA GLU A 113 22.54 -18.94 -16.09
C GLU A 113 21.40 -19.78 -16.68
N ILE A 114 20.24 -19.87 -16.01
CA ILE A 114 19.07 -20.55 -16.60
C ILE A 114 18.56 -19.87 -17.87
N ILE A 115 18.55 -18.54 -17.96
CA ILE A 115 18.12 -17.84 -19.20
C ILE A 115 19.14 -18.01 -20.33
N LYS A 116 20.44 -18.05 -20.01
CA LYS A 116 21.49 -18.24 -21.02
C LYS A 116 21.62 -19.69 -21.48
N LYS A 117 21.21 -20.66 -20.66
CA LYS A 117 21.32 -22.10 -20.96
C LYS A 117 20.16 -22.66 -21.79
N ASP A 118 19.05 -21.91 -21.90
CA ASP A 118 17.83 -22.28 -22.62
C ASP A 118 17.61 -21.43 -23.89
N SER A 119 18.67 -20.82 -24.43
CA SER A 119 18.69 -20.11 -25.73
C SER A 119 19.76 -20.68 -26.64
#